data_AF-A0A9X3V8Z9-F1
#
_entry.id   AF-A0A9X3V8Z9-F1
#
_cell.length_a   1.000
_cell.length_b   1.000
_cell.length_c   1.000
_cell.angle_alpha   90.00
_cell.angle_beta   90.00
_cell.angle_gamma   90.00
#
_symmetry.space_group_name_H-M   'P 1'
#
loop_
_entity.id
_entity.type
_entity.pdbx_description
1 polymer ?
#
loop_
_entity_poly.entity_id
_entity_poly.type
_entity_poly.pdbx_seq_one_letter_code
_entity_poly.pdbx_strand_id
1 'polypeptide(L)' 'MRTTIIIYKRGEGYVADSAGQHGGGSQGLRAGLTAYDAAVTAARLMIQYAQPNPEGGSLMAPPEVLEHVPQHLRDVLAKA' A
#
# COMPACT_ATOMS: atom_id res chain seq x y z
N MET A 1 -5.99 -14.08 4.64
CA MET A 1 -6.36 -12.71 5.03
C MET A 1 -6.01 -11.74 3.88
N ARG A 2 -6.80 -10.68 3.71
CA ARG A 2 -6.51 -9.59 2.75
C ARG A 2 -5.15 -8.96 3.01
N THR A 3 -4.45 -8.56 1.95
CA THR A 3 -3.25 -7.74 2.09
C THR A 3 -3.64 -6.33 2.52
N THR A 4 -2.96 -5.76 3.51
CA THR A 4 -3.16 -4.38 3.94
C THR A 4 -1.86 -3.61 3.74
N ILE A 5 -1.90 -2.54 2.95
CA ILE A 5 -0.80 -1.59 2.81
C ILE A 5 -1.22 -0.29 3.50
N ILE A 6 -0.39 0.22 4.41
CA ILE A 6 -0.63 1.46 5.14
C ILE A 6 0.51 2.43 4.83
N ILE A 7 0.20 3.56 4.22
CA ILE A 7 1.12 4.69 4.07
C ILE A 7 0.79 5.71 5.15
N TYR A 8 1.81 6.26 5.80
CA TYR A 8 1.65 7.38 6.73
C TYR A 8 2.89 8.25 6.77
N LYS A 9 2.72 9.49 7.22
CA LYS A 9 3.81 10.44 7.37
C LYS A 9 4.64 10.11 8.60
N ARG A 10 5.96 10.16 8.48
CA ARG A 10 6.92 9.97 9.57
C ARG A 10 8.07 10.95 9.38
N GLY A 11 8.11 11.99 10.22
CA GLY A 11 9.00 13.14 10.02
C GLY A 11 8.68 13.87 8.72
N GLU A 12 9.73 14.19 7.95
CA GLU A 12 9.62 14.91 6.67
C GLU A 12 9.20 14.02 5.49
N GLY A 13 9.04 12.71 5.68
CA GLY A 13 8.72 11.78 4.60
C GLY A 13 7.57 10.84 4.93
N TYR A 14 7.43 9.82 4.09
CA TYR A 14 6.40 8.80 4.19
C TYR A 14 7.04 7.44 4.43
N VAL A 15 6.32 6.60 5.15
CA VAL A 15 6.67 5.19 5.34
C VAL A 15 5.48 4.30 5.02
N ALA A 16 5.78 3.04 4.72
CA ALA A 16 4.84 2.00 4.39
C ALA A 16 4.95 0.85 5.38
N ASP A 17 3.80 0.41 5.88
CA ASP A 17 3.63 -0.86 6.57
C ASP A 17 2.82 -1.78 5.66
N SER A 18 3.15 -3.07 5.67
CA SER A 18 2.42 -4.10 4.91
C SER A 18 2.09 -5.27 5.83
N ALA A 19 0.86 -5.77 5.76
CA ALA A 19 0.44 -7.01 6.42
C ALA A 19 -0.23 -7.94 5.41
N GLY A 20 -0.05 -9.25 5.56
CA GLY A 20 -0.64 -10.25 4.67
C GLY A 20 -0.82 -11.62 5.32
N GLN A 21 -1.45 -12.54 4.58
CA GLN A 21 -1.96 -13.82 5.10
C GLN A 21 -0.95 -14.75 5.75
N HIS A 22 0.33 -14.64 5.39
CA HIS A 22 1.38 -15.52 5.90
C HIS A 22 2.09 -14.96 7.14
N GLY A 23 1.53 -13.92 7.80
CA GLY A 23 2.14 -13.29 8.98
C GLY A 23 3.43 -12.52 8.67
N GLY A 24 3.88 -12.53 7.41
CA GLY A 24 4.98 -11.73 6.90
C GLY A 24 4.50 -10.31 6.58
N GLY A 25 5.29 -9.33 7.01
CA GLY A 25 5.03 -7.92 6.79
C GLY A 25 6.28 -7.10 7.06
N SER A 26 6.47 -6.02 6.31
CA SER A 26 7.48 -5.00 6.62
C SER A 26 6.80 -3.86 7.36
N GLN A 27 7.50 -3.31 8.36
CA GLN A 27 7.11 -2.07 9.03
C GLN A 27 8.18 -1.01 8.83
N GLY A 28 7.75 0.25 8.72
CA GLY A 28 8.60 1.42 8.61
C GLY A 28 9.41 1.47 7.31
N LEU A 29 8.94 0.83 6.25
CA LEU A 29 9.64 0.84 4.96
C LEU A 29 9.57 2.26 4.38
N ARG A 30 10.70 2.83 3.97
CA ARG A 30 10.72 4.19 3.41
C ARG A 30 9.90 4.26 2.12
N ALA A 31 8.88 5.13 2.10
CA ALA A 31 7.99 5.31 0.96
C ALA A 31 8.29 6.59 0.15
N GLY A 32 9.25 7.42 0.59
CA GLY A 32 9.69 8.60 -0.13
C GLY A 32 9.59 9.87 0.70
N LEU A 33 9.90 11.02 0.08
CA LEU A 33 9.80 12.33 0.73
C LEU A 33 8.54 13.08 0.29
N THR A 34 8.04 12.82 -0.91
CA THR A 34 6.84 13.46 -1.45
C THR A 34 5.64 12.52 -1.45
N ALA A 35 4.42 13.10 -1.55
CA ALA A 35 3.20 12.31 -1.69
C ALA A 35 3.19 11.46 -2.97
N TYR A 36 3.79 11.97 -4.05
CA TYR A 36 3.93 11.24 -5.30
C TYR A 36 4.86 10.04 -5.17
N ASP A 37 6.01 10.18 -4.51
CA ASP A 37 6.92 9.05 -4.25
C ASP A 37 6.23 7.96 -3.42
N ALA A 38 5.47 8.40 -2.40
CA ALA A 38 4.70 7.51 -1.56
C ALA A 38 3.62 6.77 -2.35
N ALA A 39 2.97 7.44 -3.29
CA ALA A 39 1.97 6.84 -4.18
C ALA A 39 2.58 5.81 -5.12
N VAL A 40 3.75 6.09 -5.70
CA VAL A 40 4.51 5.12 -6.52
C VAL A 40 4.87 3.89 -5.69
N THR A 41 5.35 4.09 -4.46
CA THR A 41 5.65 2.98 -3.55
C THR A 41 4.39 2.18 -3.22
N ALA A 42 3.29 2.85 -2.86
CA ALA A 42 2.02 2.21 -2.55
C ALA A 42 1.50 1.37 -3.72
N ALA A 43 1.50 1.92 -4.94
CA ALA A 43 1.07 1.22 -6.14
C ALA A 43 1.90 -0.05 -6.40
N ARG A 44 3.23 0.04 -6.24
CA ARG A 44 4.13 -1.12 -6.36
C ARG A 44 3.82 -2.20 -5.32
N LEU A 45 3.62 -1.82 -4.07
CA LEU A 45 3.28 -2.76 -2.99
C LEU A 45 1.92 -3.42 -3.22
N MET A 46 0.92 -2.68 -3.71
CA MET A 46 -0.39 -3.23 -4.06
C MET A 46 -0.31 -4.23 -5.22
N ILE A 47 0.48 -3.94 -6.27
CA ILE A 47 0.74 -4.90 -7.35
C ILE A 47 1.46 -6.15 -6.82
N GLN A 48 2.48 -5.96 -5.98
CA GLN A 48 3.32 -7.05 -5.51
C GLN A 48 2.61 -7.97 -4.51
N TYR A 49 1.77 -7.41 -3.63
CA TYR A 49 1.22 -8.15 -2.49
C TYR A 49 -0.30 -8.30 -2.53
N ALA A 50 -1.05 -7.36 -3.12
CA ALA A 50 -2.51 -7.43 -3.17
C ALA A 50 -3.01 -8.16 -4.43
N GLN A 51 -2.46 -7.88 -5.62
CA GLN A 51 -2.89 -8.53 -6.87
C GLN A 51 -2.71 -10.06 -6.92
N PRO A 52 -1.60 -10.65 -6.43
CA PRO A 52 -1.48 -12.11 -6.41
C PRO A 52 -2.22 -12.76 -5.23
N ASN A 53 -2.66 -11.99 -4.23
CA ASN A 53 -3.41 -12.54 -3.09
C ASN A 53 -4.85 -12.89 -3.54
N PRO A 54 -5.29 -14.16 -3.42
CA PRO A 54 -6.65 -14.55 -3.80
C PRO A 54 -7.72 -13.83 -2.96
N GLU A 55 -7.41 -13.43 -1.73
CA GLU A 55 -8.31 -12.63 -0.90
C GLU A 55 -8.30 -11.14 -1.25
N GLY A 56 -7.40 -10.69 -2.13
CA GLY A 56 -7.22 -9.30 -2.53
C GLY A 56 -6.46 -8.46 -1.50
N GLY A 57 -6.67 -7.15 -1.51
CA GLY A 57 -6.03 -6.26 -0.54
C GLY A 57 -6.48 -4.81 -0.64
N SER A 58 -6.16 -4.03 0.39
CA SER A 58 -6.62 -2.66 0.55
C SER A 58 -5.47 -1.73 0.92
N LEU A 59 -5.51 -0.51 0.36
CA LEU A 59 -4.57 0.55 0.63
C LEU A 59 -5.22 1.59 1.56
N MET A 60 -4.54 1.90 2.66
CA MET A 60 -4.82 3.05 3.51
C MET A 60 -3.69 4.05 3.38
N ALA A 61 -4.00 5.29 3.00
CA ALA A 61 -3.00 6.33 2.84
C ALA A 61 -3.62 7.72 3.05
N PRO A 62 -2.81 8.77 3.31
CA PRO A 62 -3.29 10.14 3.33
C PRO A 62 -3.94 10.55 2.00
N PRO A 63 -4.92 11.48 2.01
CA PRO A 63 -5.61 11.90 0.78
C PRO A 63 -4.66 12.34 -0.33
N GLU A 64 -3.62 13.10 0.00
CA GLU A 64 -2.64 13.60 -0.97
C GLU A 64 -1.83 12.49 -1.65
N VAL A 65 -1.69 11.33 -1.00
CA VAL A 65 -1.08 10.14 -1.60
C VAL A 65 -2.10 9.42 -2.46
N LEU A 66 -3.32 9.24 -1.95
CA LEU A 66 -4.39 8.53 -2.66
C LEU A 66 -4.74 9.20 -3.99
N GLU A 67 -4.72 10.53 -4.07
CA GLU A 67 -4.95 11.30 -5.30
C GLU A 67 -4.09 10.81 -6.47
N HIS A 68 -2.85 10.40 -6.19
CA HIS A 68 -1.90 9.92 -7.19
C HIS A 68 -1.96 8.40 -7.42
N VAL A 69 -2.54 7.63 -6.51
CA VAL A 69 -2.65 6.17 -6.66
C VAL A 69 -3.81 5.83 -7.63
N PRO A 70 -3.56 5.02 -8.67
CA PRO A 70 -4.62 4.55 -9.56
C PRO A 70 -5.77 3.88 -8.81
N GLN A 71 -7.01 4.21 -9.16
CA GLN A 71 -8.20 3.77 -8.41
C GLN A 71 -8.28 2.25 -8.25
N HIS A 72 -7.95 1.48 -9.30
CA HIS A 72 -7.97 0.02 -9.30
C HIS A 72 -6.90 -0.63 -8.40
N LEU A 73 -5.96 0.15 -7.87
CA LEU A 73 -4.95 -0.30 -6.90
C LEU A 73 -5.26 0.15 -5.47
N ARG A 74 -6.27 1.01 -5.25
CA ARG A 74 -6.65 1.44 -3.89
C ARG A 74 -7.36 0.32 -3.13
N ASP A 75 -8.12 -0.50 -3.85
CA ASP A 75 -8.73 -1.71 -3.34
C ASP A 75 -8.74 -2.78 -4.44
N VAL A 76 -8.10 -3.91 -4.15
CA VAL A 76 -8.04 -5.08 -5.02
C VAL A 76 -9.03 -6.10 -4.47
N LEU A 77 -10.03 -6.45 -5.27
CA LEU A 77 -11.06 -7.42 -4.88
C LEU A 77 -10.50 -8.84 -4.81
N ALA A 78 -11.14 -9.68 -4.00
CA ALA A 78 -10.84 -11.10 -3.96
C ALA A 78 -11.16 -11.77 -5.30
N LYS A 79 -10.38 -12.77 -5.69
CA LYS A 79 -10.69 -13.61 -6.86
C LYS A 79 -11.71 -14.67 -6.44
N ALA A 80 -12.76 -14.81 -7.24
CA ALA A 80 -13.80 -15.83 -7.06
C ALA A 80 -13.24 -17.24 -7.27
#